data_AF-A0AAF0Q9A6-F1
#
_entry.id   AF-A0AAF0Q9A6-F1
#
_cell.length_a   1.000
_cell.length_b   1.000
_cell.length_c   1.000
_cell.angle_alpha   90.00
_cell.angle_beta   90.00
_cell.angle_gamma   90.00
#
_symmetry.space_group_name_H-M   'P 1'
#
loop_
_entity.id
_entity.type
_entity.pdbx_description
1 polymer ?
#
loop_
_entity_poly.entity_id
_entity_poly.type
_entity_poly.pdbx_seq_one_letter_code
_entity_poly.pdbx_strand_id
1 'polypeptide(L)' 'MAPYEALYGRRYRSPVGWFEVGEAALRGPNSVHDSMEKVQLIRDRLKTSQSRQKSYANVGRSPMHM' A
#
# COMPACT_ATOMS: atom_id res chain seq x y z
N MET A 1 -8.36 -36.42 -15.10
CA MET A 1 -7.84 -35.24 -14.38
C MET A 1 -7.49 -35.68 -12.97
N ALA A 2 -6.20 -35.68 -12.63
CA ALA A 2 -5.81 -35.89 -11.24
C ALA A 2 -6.22 -34.63 -10.44
N PRO A 3 -6.89 -34.76 -9.29
CA PRO A 3 -7.18 -33.60 -8.46
C PRO A 3 -5.86 -32.96 -8.02
N TYR A 4 -5.84 -31.63 -7.97
CA TYR A 4 -4.73 -30.80 -7.48
C TYR A 4 -4.12 -31.31 -6.15
N GLU A 5 -4.94 -31.99 -5.33
CA GLU A 5 -4.56 -32.61 -4.06
C GLU A 5 -3.52 -33.73 -4.20
N ALA A 6 -3.56 -34.50 -5.29
CA ALA A 6 -2.63 -35.60 -5.55
C ALA A 6 -1.21 -35.12 -5.93
N LEU A 7 -1.09 -33.89 -6.45
CA LEU A 7 0.19 -33.30 -6.85
C LEU A 7 0.99 -32.70 -5.69
N TYR A 8 0.30 -32.24 -4.64
CA TYR A 8 0.93 -31.45 -3.57
C TYR A 8 0.81 -32.05 -2.17
N GLY A 9 0.07 -33.16 -1.99
CA GLY A 9 0.12 -34.04 -0.80
C GLY A 9 -0.30 -33.41 0.55
N ARG A 10 -0.59 -32.11 0.61
CA ARG A 10 -0.97 -31.37 1.82
C ARG A 10 -2.01 -30.31 1.51
N ARG A 11 -2.86 -29.98 2.50
CA ARG A 11 -3.70 -28.77 2.46
C ARG A 11 -2.78 -27.56 2.36
N TYR A 12 -2.69 -26.96 1.18
CA TYR A 12 -1.91 -25.76 0.92
C TYR A 12 -2.55 -24.60 1.71
N ARG A 13 -2.09 -24.35 2.94
CA ARG A 13 -2.43 -23.15 3.69
C ARG A 13 -1.51 -22.04 3.22
N SER A 14 -2.06 -21.11 2.42
CA SER A 14 -1.34 -19.95 1.94
C SER A 14 -0.85 -19.09 3.12
N PRO A 15 0.42 -18.62 3.13
CA PRO A 15 0.94 -17.70 4.13
C PRO A 15 0.19 -16.35 4.20
N VAL A 16 -0.57 -16.01 3.16
CA VAL A 16 -1.29 -14.73 3.02
C VAL A 16 -2.41 -14.52 4.06
N GLY A 17 -2.73 -15.54 4.87
CA GLY A 17 -3.76 -15.48 5.91
C GLY A 17 -3.29 -15.58 7.37
N TRP A 18 -1.99 -15.41 7.65
CA TRP A 18 -1.41 -15.56 9.01
C TRP A 18 -1.56 -14.33 9.93
N PHE A 19 -2.54 -13.45 9.70
CA PHE A 19 -2.94 -12.56 10.79
C PHE A 19 -3.73 -13.43 11.77
N GLU A 20 -3.22 -13.60 12.99
CA GLU A 20 -4.03 -14.18 14.04
C GLU A 20 -5.33 -13.39 14.08
N VAL A 21 -6.47 -14.06 13.94
CA VAL A 21 -7.80 -13.41 13.89
C VAL A 21 -8.06 -12.57 15.15
N GLY A 22 -7.22 -12.71 16.20
CA GLY A 22 -7.12 -11.84 17.37
C GLY A 22 -6.17 -10.65 17.28
N GLU A 23 -5.10 -10.66 16.47
CA GLU A 23 -4.17 -9.51 16.32
C GLU A 23 -4.84 -8.31 15.64
N ALA A 24 -5.69 -8.58 14.65
CA ALA A 24 -6.50 -7.53 14.02
C ALA A 24 -7.53 -6.93 14.98
N ALA A 25 -8.04 -7.73 15.93
CA ALA A 25 -8.98 -7.29 16.97
C ALA A 25 -8.28 -6.59 18.15
N LEU A 26 -6.99 -6.86 18.40
CA LEU A 26 -6.21 -6.30 19.51
C LEU A 26 -5.76 -4.85 19.29
N ARG A 27 -5.79 -4.34 18.05
CA ARG A 27 -5.57 -2.91 17.78
C ARG A 27 -6.81 -2.12 18.18
N GLY A 28 -6.88 -1.71 19.43
CA GLY A 28 -7.90 -0.78 19.91
C GLY A 28 -7.98 0.53 19.07
N PRO A 29 -9.03 1.33 19.25
CA PRO A 29 -9.30 2.52 18.42
C PRO A 29 -8.14 3.53 18.36
N ASN A 30 -7.28 3.60 19.38
CA ASN A 30 -6.06 4.42 19.39
C ASN A 30 -5.09 4.00 18.27
N SER A 31 -4.95 2.71 18.02
CA SER A 31 -4.10 2.20 16.94
C SER A 31 -4.66 2.52 15.55
N VAL A 32 -5.99 2.61 15.42
CA VAL A 32 -6.63 3.07 14.17
C VAL A 32 -6.29 4.54 13.96
N HIS A 33 -6.41 5.38 14.99
CA HIS A 33 -6.05 6.79 14.90
C HIS A 33 -4.58 7.00 14.50
N ASP A 34 -3.65 6.31 15.15
CA ASP A 34 -2.22 6.36 14.81
C ASP A 34 -1.95 5.95 13.36
N SER A 35 -2.68 4.94 12.86
CA SER A 35 -2.55 4.49 11.47
C SER A 35 -3.09 5.52 10.49
N MET A 36 -4.22 6.17 10.81
CA MET A 36 -4.80 7.22 9.98
C MET A 36 -3.88 8.44 9.86
N GLU A 37 -3.23 8.83 10.95
CA GLU A 37 -2.24 9.92 10.94
C GLU A 37 -1.05 9.59 10.05
N LYS A 38 -0.51 8.37 10.15
CA LYS A 38 0.59 7.92 9.28
C LYS A 38 0.17 7.87 7.81
N VAL A 39 -1.04 7.42 7.52
CA VAL A 39 -1.60 7.40 6.14
C VAL A 39 -1.79 8.83 5.61
N GLN A 40 -2.23 9.77 6.45
CA GLN A 40 -2.36 11.17 6.08
C GLN A 40 -0.99 11.79 5.75
N LEU A 41 0.01 11.56 6.61
CA LEU A 41 1.38 12.02 6.38
C LEU A 41 1.97 11.48 5.07
N ILE A 42 1.75 10.20 4.75
CA ILE A 42 2.20 9.60 3.49
C ILE A 42 1.51 10.27 2.30
N ARG A 43 0.19 10.49 2.36
CA ARG A 43 -0.56 11.17 1.29
C ARG A 43 -0.04 12.57 1.04
N ASP A 44 0.26 13.32 2.09
CA ASP A 44 0.75 14.70 1.95
C ASP A 44 2.16 14.72 1.32
N ARG A 45 3.05 13.83 1.77
CA ARG A 45 4.38 13.68 1.16
C ARG A 45 4.30 13.29 -0.32
N LEU A 46 3.41 12.36 -0.68
CA LEU A 46 3.19 11.97 -2.07
C LEU A 46 2.68 13.13 -2.93
N LYS A 47 1.72 13.92 -2.43
CA LYS A 47 1.22 15.12 -3.12
C LYS A 47 2.34 16.15 -3.32
N THR A 48 3.15 16.41 -2.31
CA THR A 48 4.30 17.33 -2.42
C THR A 48 5.31 16.84 -3.44
N SER A 49 5.67 15.56 -3.41
CA SER A 49 6.58 14.96 -4.39
C SER A 49 6.03 15.08 -5.82
N GLN A 50 4.74 14.75 -6.01
CA GLN A 50 4.09 14.86 -7.31
C GLN A 50 4.04 16.31 -7.81
N SER A 51 3.74 17.27 -6.93
CA SER A 51 3.75 18.69 -7.26
C SER A 51 5.14 19.17 -7.70
N ARG A 52 6.19 18.77 -6.96
CA ARG A 52 7.59 19.06 -7.34
C ARG A 52 7.95 18.46 -8.70
N GLN A 53 7.62 17.19 -8.93
CA GLN A 53 7.85 16.53 -10.22
C GLN A 53 7.13 17.24 -11.36
N LYS A 54 5.85 17.62 -11.16
CA LYS A 54 5.08 18.40 -12.13
C LYS A 54 5.73 19.76 -12.41
N SER A 55 6.22 20.44 -11.38
CA SER A 55 6.93 21.71 -11.56
C SER A 55 8.18 21.54 -12.42
N TYR A 56 9.04 20.56 -12.14
CA TYR A 56 10.20 20.26 -12.96
C TYR A 56 9.83 19.91 -14.42
N ALA A 57 8.81 19.09 -14.60
CA ALA A 57 8.32 18.75 -15.93
C ALA A 57 7.69 19.94 -16.67
N ASN A 58 7.09 20.89 -15.94
CA ASN A 58 6.44 22.07 -16.51
C ASN A 58 7.46 23.16 -16.87
N VAL A 59 8.52 23.34 -16.08
CA VAL A 59 9.65 24.22 -16.43
C VAL A 59 10.32 23.76 -17.73
N GLY A 60 10.37 22.46 -18.01
CA GLY A 60 10.83 21.92 -19.29
C GLY A 60 9.81 21.99 -20.44
N ARG A 61 8.56 22.41 -20.19
CA ARG A 61 7.47 22.52 -21.19
C ARG A 61 6.99 23.94 -21.44
N SER A 62 7.57 24.94 -20.79
CA SER A 62 7.38 26.33 -21.21
C SER A 62 7.72 26.43 -22.70
N PRO A 63 6.78 26.81 -23.59
CA PRO A 63 7.15 27.11 -24.96
C PRO A 63 8.19 28.21 -24.88
N MET A 64 9.37 27.97 -25.45
CA MET A 64 10.34 29.04 -25.70
C MET A 64 9.58 30.07 -26.54
N HIS A 65 9.13 31.15 -25.90
CA HIS A 65 8.56 32.26 -26.62
C HIS A 65 9.76 32.99 -27.21
N MET A 66 10.03 32.71 -28.49
CA MET A 66 10.84 33.58 -29.34
C MET A 66 10.12 34.90 -29.60
#